data_AF-A0A538L0I1-F1
#
_entry.id   AF-A0A538L0I1-F1
#
_cell.length_a   1.000
_cell.length_b   1.000
_cell.length_c   1.000
_cell.angle_alpha   90.00
_cell.angle_beta   90.00
_cell.angle_gamma   90.00
#
_symmetry.space_group_name_H-M   'P 1'
#
loop_
_entity.id
_entity.type
_entity.pdbx_description
1 polymer ?
#
loop_
_entity_poly.entity_id
_entity_poly.type
_entity_poly.pdbx_seq_one_letter_code
_entity_poly.pdbx_strand_id
1 'polypeptide(L)'
;MPTDPPPITLFDVVKRAVEIVDPTDSDPRLDRLLIQFEDADEPVTAIENLEERLAIAEEGANVEVEDPAVSMAVATILYLAHRRDELGDEPSKILRLAARAEWKGDPPYRVRDLLGQRGIEV
;
A
#
# COMPACT_ATOMS: atom_id res chain seq x y z
N MET A 1 24.27 -24.26 -4.04
CA MET A 1 24.13 -23.40 -2.85
C MET A 1 22.69 -22.95 -2.81
N PRO A 2 21.96 -23.09 -1.68
CA PRO A 2 20.75 -22.32 -1.50
C PRO A 2 21.19 -20.91 -1.08
N THR A 3 21.13 -19.97 -2.01
CA THR A 3 21.10 -18.54 -1.63
C THR A 3 19.73 -18.32 -1.02
N ASP A 4 19.68 -17.84 0.22
CA ASP A 4 18.43 -17.34 0.79
C ASP A 4 17.80 -16.37 -0.22
N PRO A 5 16.47 -16.41 -0.39
CA PRO A 5 15.79 -15.49 -1.29
C PRO A 5 16.18 -14.05 -0.91
N PRO A 6 16.39 -13.17 -1.89
CA PRO A 6 16.73 -11.79 -1.61
C PRO A 6 15.66 -11.17 -0.70
N PRO A 7 16.05 -10.27 0.22
CA PRO A 7 15.10 -9.61 1.10
C PRO A 7 14.08 -8.82 0.28
N ILE A 8 12.83 -8.78 0.77
CA ILE A 8 11.74 -8.03 0.14
C ILE A 8 12.10 -6.54 0.11
N THR A 9 12.09 -5.95 -1.09
CA THR A 9 12.42 -4.54 -1.31
C THR A 9 11.23 -3.64 -0.97
N LEU A 10 11.44 -2.33 -0.87
CA LEU A 10 10.33 -1.40 -0.76
C LEU A 10 9.48 -1.43 -2.03
N PHE A 11 10.09 -1.49 -3.22
CA PHE A 11 9.35 -1.58 -4.47
C PHE A 11 8.44 -2.81 -4.52
N ASP A 12 8.90 -3.98 -4.05
CA ASP A 12 8.07 -5.20 -4.00
C ASP A 12 6.81 -5.00 -3.15
N VAL A 13 6.93 -4.30 -2.01
CA VAL A 13 5.81 -3.97 -1.15
C VAL A 13 4.86 -2.96 -1.81
N VAL A 14 5.41 -1.90 -2.41
CA VAL A 14 4.62 -0.85 -3.08
C VAL A 14 3.84 -1.42 -4.25
N LYS A 15 4.52 -2.17 -5.12
CA LYS A 15 3.90 -2.86 -6.24
C LYS A 15 2.78 -3.76 -5.78
N ARG A 16 3.02 -4.58 -4.76
CA ARG A 16 1.99 -5.48 -4.24
C ARG A 16 0.79 -4.72 -3.67
N ALA A 17 1.02 -3.64 -2.93
CA ALA A 17 -0.05 -2.81 -2.39
C ALA A 17 -0.90 -2.16 -3.50
N VAL A 18 -0.27 -1.65 -4.55
CA VAL A 18 -0.97 -1.10 -5.72
C VAL A 18 -1.79 -2.16 -6.43
N GLU A 19 -1.24 -3.35 -6.68
CA GLU A 19 -1.98 -4.47 -7.30
C GLU A 19 -3.20 -4.92 -6.47
N ILE A 20 -3.11 -4.84 -5.14
CA ILE A 20 -4.21 -5.17 -4.23
C ILE A 20 -5.30 -4.07 -4.28
N VAL A 21 -4.87 -2.80 -4.29
CA VAL A 21 -5.79 -1.66 -4.30
C VAL A 21 -6.37 -1.41 -5.68
N ASP A 22 -5.72 -1.74 -6.77
CA ASP A 22 -6.26 -1.65 -8.13
C ASP A 22 -5.87 -2.89 -8.94
N PRO A 23 -6.64 -3.98 -8.79
CA PRO A 23 -6.36 -5.24 -9.48
C PRO A 23 -6.57 -5.15 -11.00
N THR A 24 -7.17 -4.05 -11.48
CA THR A 24 -7.47 -3.83 -12.90
C THR A 24 -6.47 -2.91 -13.60
N ASP A 25 -5.51 -2.32 -12.86
CA ASP A 25 -4.50 -1.42 -13.41
C ASP A 25 -5.13 -0.27 -14.23
N SER A 26 -6.09 0.41 -13.61
CA SER A 26 -6.98 1.39 -14.23
C SER A 26 -6.90 2.78 -13.59
N ASP A 27 -6.29 2.89 -12.41
CA ASP A 27 -6.17 4.14 -11.66
C ASP A 27 -4.80 4.80 -11.91
N PRO A 28 -4.73 5.83 -12.79
CA PRO A 28 -3.47 6.48 -13.13
C PRO A 28 -2.82 7.24 -11.95
N ARG A 29 -3.52 7.39 -10.82
CA ARG A 29 -2.93 7.99 -9.61
C ARG A 29 -2.07 6.98 -8.87
N LEU A 30 -2.48 5.71 -8.85
CA LEU A 30 -1.69 4.63 -8.29
C LEU A 30 -0.47 4.32 -9.15
N ASP A 31 -0.57 4.48 -10.47
CA ASP A 31 0.60 4.43 -11.37
C ASP A 31 1.64 5.49 -10.99
N ARG A 32 1.19 6.73 -10.78
CA ARG A 32 2.09 7.82 -10.35
C ARG A 32 2.70 7.56 -8.98
N LEU A 33 1.95 6.96 -8.06
CA LEU A 33 2.49 6.54 -6.78
C LEU A 33 3.57 5.46 -6.98
N LEU A 34 3.29 4.43 -7.78
CA LEU A 34 4.20 3.33 -8.06
C LEU A 34 5.51 3.79 -8.70
N ILE A 35 5.43 4.68 -9.70
CA ILE A 35 6.58 5.24 -10.42
C ILE A 35 7.59 5.90 -9.45
N GLN A 36 7.12 6.52 -8.37
CA GLN A 36 8.01 7.16 -7.38
C GLN A 36 8.89 6.15 -6.61
N PHE A 37 8.56 4.86 -6.66
CA PHE A 37 9.27 3.80 -5.95
C PHE A 37 9.92 2.76 -6.87
N GLU A 38 9.90 2.94 -8.20
CA GLU A 38 10.46 1.97 -9.16
C GLU A 38 11.93 1.63 -8.89
N ASP A 39 12.72 2.60 -8.42
CA ASP A 39 14.13 2.43 -8.09
C ASP A 39 14.39 2.06 -6.61
N ALA A 40 13.34 1.77 -5.82
CA ALA A 40 13.44 1.50 -4.39
C ALA A 40 13.81 0.04 -4.08
N ASP A 41 14.98 -0.37 -4.56
CA ASP A 41 15.55 -1.72 -4.46
C ASP A 41 16.10 -2.07 -3.07
N GLU A 42 16.15 -1.12 -2.13
CA GLU A 42 16.58 -1.37 -0.77
C GLU A 42 15.59 -2.27 -0.01
N PRO A 43 16.09 -3.14 0.91
CA PRO A 43 15.23 -3.92 1.78
C PRO A 43 14.29 -3.02 2.58
N VAL A 44 12.99 -3.31 2.60
CA VAL A 44 12.02 -2.48 3.33
C VAL A 44 12.33 -2.40 4.84
N THR A 45 13.02 -3.40 5.39
CA THR A 45 13.49 -3.42 6.79
C THR A 45 14.63 -2.44 7.09
N ALA A 46 15.33 -1.96 6.07
CA ALA A 46 16.44 -1.02 6.23
C ALA A 46 15.96 0.45 6.26
N ILE A 47 14.65 0.68 6.10
CA ILE A 47 14.07 2.02 6.02
C ILE A 47 13.58 2.44 7.41
N GLU A 48 14.26 3.43 7.99
CA GLU A 48 13.93 3.92 9.34
C GLU A 48 12.72 4.87 9.34
N ASN A 49 12.58 5.71 8.32
CA ASN A 49 11.51 6.74 8.22
C ASN A 49 10.54 6.45 7.08
N LEU A 50 9.96 5.24 7.06
CA LEU A 50 9.06 4.84 5.97
C LEU A 50 7.82 5.74 5.88
N GLU A 51 7.21 6.10 7.01
CA GLU A 51 6.01 6.95 7.06
C GLU A 51 6.24 8.33 6.42
N GLU A 52 7.36 8.98 6.74
CA GLU A 52 7.73 10.28 6.15
C GLU A 52 7.92 10.16 4.63
N ARG A 53 8.58 9.10 4.17
CA ARG A 53 8.77 8.84 2.74
C ARG A 53 7.44 8.61 2.02
N LEU A 54 6.51 7.89 2.64
CA LEU A 54 5.18 7.65 2.07
C LEU A 54 4.36 8.93 2.01
N ALA A 55 4.43 9.79 3.03
CA ALA A 55 3.75 11.08 3.03
C ALA A 55 4.22 11.97 1.86
N ILE A 56 5.54 12.04 1.62
CA ILE A 56 6.10 12.77 0.47
C ILE A 56 5.59 12.18 -0.86
N ALA A 57 5.50 10.84 -0.95
CA ALA A 57 5.04 10.20 -2.17
C ALA A 57 3.53 10.37 -2.43
N GLU A 58 2.73 10.40 -1.37
CA GLU A 58 1.30 10.72 -1.42
C GLU A 58 1.08 12.15 -1.94
N GLU A 59 1.85 13.13 -1.45
CA GLU A 59 1.85 14.50 -1.98
C GLU A 59 2.28 14.53 -3.46
N GLY A 60 3.32 13.76 -3.82
CA GLY A 60 3.84 13.64 -5.18
C GLY A 60 2.87 13.04 -6.20
N ALA A 61 1.84 12.30 -5.75
CA ALA A 61 0.79 11.76 -6.63
C ALA A 61 -0.18 12.85 -7.17
N ASN A 62 0.05 14.11 -6.79
CA ASN A 62 -0.68 15.32 -7.25
C ASN A 62 -2.19 15.24 -6.98
N VAL A 63 -2.54 14.85 -5.77
CA VAL A 63 -3.93 14.70 -5.35
C VAL A 63 -4.39 16.00 -4.68
N GLU A 64 -5.26 16.77 -5.33
CA GLU A 64 -5.80 18.03 -4.78
C GLU A 64 -6.69 17.83 -3.54
N VAL A 65 -7.19 16.61 -3.32
CA VAL A 65 -8.06 16.19 -2.21
C VAL A 65 -7.70 14.77 -1.83
N GLU A 66 -7.58 14.45 -0.53
CA GLU A 66 -7.33 13.09 0.00
C GLU A 66 -8.14 12.03 -0.80
N ASP A 67 -7.41 11.22 -1.58
CA ASP A 67 -7.99 10.25 -2.49
C ASP A 67 -8.05 8.88 -1.83
N PRO A 68 -9.23 8.23 -1.79
CA PRO A 68 -9.39 6.98 -1.06
C PRO A 68 -8.55 5.83 -1.60
N ALA A 69 -8.23 5.80 -2.90
CA ALA A 69 -7.40 4.74 -3.46
C ALA A 69 -5.93 4.96 -3.09
N VAL A 70 -5.42 6.18 -3.23
CA VAL A 70 -4.05 6.52 -2.83
C VAL A 70 -3.85 6.31 -1.33
N SER A 71 -4.74 6.81 -0.48
CA SER A 71 -4.63 6.62 0.97
C SER A 71 -4.74 5.15 1.38
N MET A 72 -5.59 4.36 0.71
CA MET A 72 -5.65 2.91 0.94
C MET A 72 -4.37 2.20 0.48
N ALA A 73 -3.74 2.64 -0.61
CA ALA A 73 -2.45 2.10 -1.06
C ALA A 73 -1.35 2.41 -0.04
N VAL A 74 -1.24 3.65 0.43
CA VAL A 74 -0.28 4.05 1.47
C VAL A 74 -0.46 3.22 2.75
N ALA A 75 -1.70 3.09 3.24
CA ALA A 75 -2.03 2.26 4.40
C ALA A 75 -1.63 0.78 4.18
N THR A 76 -1.83 0.27 2.98
CA THR A 76 -1.48 -1.11 2.61
C THR A 76 0.04 -1.30 2.54
N ILE A 77 0.79 -0.33 2.03
CA ILE A 77 2.26 -0.33 2.02
C ILE A 77 2.78 -0.37 3.45
N LEU A 78 2.29 0.52 4.31
CA LEU A 78 2.72 0.59 5.71
C LEU A 78 2.40 -0.70 6.46
N TYR A 79 1.22 -1.28 6.24
CA TYR A 79 0.83 -2.56 6.81
C TYR A 79 1.78 -3.69 6.39
N LEU A 80 2.01 -3.86 5.09
CA LEU A 80 2.84 -4.93 4.54
C LEU A 80 4.33 -4.76 4.85
N ALA A 81 4.82 -3.53 5.01
CA ALA A 81 6.17 -3.27 5.47
C ALA A 81 6.42 -3.88 6.86
N HIS A 82 5.41 -3.86 7.74
CA HIS A 82 5.44 -4.48 9.07
C HIS A 82 5.06 -5.97 9.05
N ARG A 83 4.27 -6.43 8.07
CA ARG A 83 3.70 -7.79 7.95
C ARG A 83 4.09 -8.45 6.63
N ARG A 84 5.40 -8.46 6.35
CA ARG A 84 5.98 -8.96 5.08
C ARG A 84 5.69 -10.44 4.81
N ASP A 85 5.46 -11.21 5.87
CA ASP A 85 5.02 -12.60 5.81
C ASP A 85 3.62 -12.77 5.19
N GLU A 86 2.81 -11.71 5.20
CA GLU A 86 1.46 -11.68 4.62
C GLU A 86 1.43 -11.14 3.17
N LEU A 87 2.58 -10.91 2.53
CA LEU A 87 2.64 -10.36 1.16
C LEU A 87 1.84 -11.20 0.14
N GLY A 88 1.81 -12.53 0.35
CA GLY A 88 1.08 -13.50 -0.45
C GLY A 88 -0.35 -13.81 0.02
N ASP A 89 -0.85 -13.12 1.04
CA ASP A 89 -2.19 -13.36 1.56
C ASP A 89 -3.29 -12.81 0.61
N GLU A 90 -4.53 -13.16 0.95
CA GLU A 90 -5.71 -12.79 0.20
C GLU A 90 -5.92 -11.25 0.22
N PRO A 91 -6.12 -10.59 -0.95
CA PRO A 91 -6.21 -9.14 -1.05
C PRO A 91 -7.25 -8.49 -0.13
N SER A 92 -8.44 -9.09 0.01
CA SER A 92 -9.52 -8.52 0.85
C SER A 92 -9.15 -8.55 2.34
N LYS A 93 -8.46 -9.61 2.79
CA LYS A 93 -7.90 -9.70 4.15
C LYS A 93 -6.89 -8.59 4.39
N ILE A 94 -5.95 -8.40 3.46
CA ILE A 94 -4.89 -7.37 3.58
C ILE A 94 -5.53 -5.98 3.66
N LEU A 95 -6.45 -5.65 2.74
CA LEU A 95 -7.14 -4.35 2.74
C LEU A 95 -7.88 -4.08 4.05
N ARG A 96 -8.58 -5.09 4.58
CA ARG A 96 -9.30 -4.97 5.87
C ARG A 96 -8.35 -4.71 7.02
N LEU A 97 -7.24 -5.44 7.10
CA LEU A 97 -6.28 -5.31 8.19
C LEU A 97 -5.49 -4.01 8.11
N ALA A 98 -5.08 -3.60 6.90
CA ALA A 98 -4.45 -2.31 6.65
C ALA A 98 -5.36 -1.15 7.07
N ALA A 99 -6.63 -1.17 6.65
CA ALA A 99 -7.58 -0.12 7.01
C ALA A 99 -7.85 -0.08 8.53
N ARG A 100 -7.94 -1.24 9.18
CA ARG A 100 -8.07 -1.29 10.63
C ARG A 100 -6.82 -0.76 11.34
N ALA A 101 -5.63 -1.06 10.83
CA ALA A 101 -4.37 -0.62 11.43
C ALA A 101 -4.21 0.90 11.32
N GLU A 102 -4.42 1.45 10.12
CA GLU A 102 -4.25 2.88 9.83
C GLU A 102 -5.25 3.74 10.60
N TRP A 103 -6.54 3.46 10.44
CA TRP A 103 -7.60 4.30 10.99
C TRP A 103 -8.18 3.75 12.30
N LYS A 104 -7.49 2.82 12.96
CA LYS A 104 -7.91 2.20 14.23
C LYS A 104 -9.34 1.61 14.17
N GLY A 105 -9.75 1.17 12.99
CA GLY A 105 -11.09 0.63 12.72
C GLY A 105 -12.18 1.67 12.41
N ASP A 106 -11.84 2.95 12.22
CA ASP A 106 -12.79 3.98 11.75
C ASP A 106 -12.25 4.73 10.52
N PRO A 107 -12.16 4.07 9.35
CA PRO A 107 -11.69 4.71 8.12
C PRO A 107 -12.61 5.84 7.64
N PRO A 108 -12.07 6.83 6.91
CA PRO A 108 -12.87 7.86 6.26
C PRO A 108 -13.98 7.26 5.39
N TYR A 109 -15.11 7.97 5.27
CA TYR A 109 -16.27 7.49 4.51
C TYR A 109 -15.90 7.05 3.08
N ARG A 110 -15.03 7.80 2.40
CA ARG A 110 -14.61 7.49 1.02
C ARG A 110 -13.80 6.19 0.93
N VAL A 111 -12.98 5.88 1.92
CA VAL A 111 -12.26 4.60 2.01
C VAL A 111 -13.22 3.45 2.30
N ARG A 112 -14.19 3.66 3.20
CA ARG A 112 -15.27 2.68 3.45
C ARG A 112 -16.10 2.39 2.21
N ASP A 113 -16.45 3.42 1.44
CA ASP A 113 -17.19 3.27 0.20
C ASP A 113 -16.39 2.49 -0.84
N LEU A 114 -15.10 2.82 -1.02
CA LEU A 114 -14.18 2.07 -1.89
C LEU A 114 -14.11 0.59 -1.52
N LEU A 115 -13.96 0.28 -0.23
CA LEU A 115 -13.90 -1.10 0.27
C LEU A 115 -15.25 -1.81 0.16
N GLY A 116 -16.36 -1.11 0.42
CA GLY A 116 -17.72 -1.62 0.32
C GLY A 116 -18.12 -2.01 -1.10
N GLN A 117 -17.67 -1.27 -2.12
CA GLN A 117 -17.84 -1.62 -3.54
C GLN A 117 -17.20 -2.98 -3.89
N ARG A 118 -16.27 -3.46 -3.06
CA ARG A 118 -15.57 -4.75 -3.19
C ARG A 118 -16.08 -5.82 -2.21
N GLY A 119 -17.14 -5.53 -1.46
CA GLY A 119 -17.69 -6.42 -0.43
C GLY A 119 -16.81 -6.55 0.81
N ILE A 120 -15.95 -5.56 1.09
CA ILE A 120 -15.06 -5.55 2.25
C ILE A 120 -15.66 -4.64 3.33
N GLU A 121 -15.95 -5.23 4.48
CA GLU A 121 -16.40 -4.51 5.68
C GLU A 121 -15.22 -4.29 6.64
N VAL A 122 -15.18 -3.10 7.25
CA VAL A 122 -14.14 -2.60 8.16
C VAL A 122 -14.73 -1.94 9.39
#